data_AF-C7D886-F1
#
_entry.id   AF-C7D886-F1
#
_cell.length_a   1.000
_cell.length_b   1.000
_cell.length_c   1.000
_cell.angle_alpha   90.00
_cell.angle_beta   90.00
_cell.angle_gamma   90.00
#
_symmetry.space_group_name_H-M   'P 1'
#
loop_
_entity.id
_entity.type
_entity.pdbx_description
1 polymer ?
#
loop_
_entity_poly.entity_id
_entity_poly.type
_entity_poly.pdbx_seq_one_letter_code
_entity_poly.pdbx_strand_id
1 'polypeptide(L)' 'MAALFPDLPFQHDETPMSWAARLAAFHTGGRVLPFLNAMSIPAADLATGKPEAVERLCQITG' A
#
# COMPACT_ATOMS: atom_id res chain seq x y z
N MET A 1 1.19 -15.07 7.08
CA MET A 1 1.17 -14.13 5.94
C MET A 1 -0.27 -13.75 5.71
N ALA A 2 -0.66 -12.55 6.16
CA ALA A 2 -1.98 -12.00 5.86
C ALA A 2 -1.83 -11.15 4.60
N ALA A 3 -2.15 -11.74 3.45
CA ALA A 3 -2.26 -10.99 2.20
C ALA A 3 -3.65 -10.33 2.15
N LEU A 4 -3.70 -9.08 1.70
CA LEU A 4 -4.93 -8.39 1.43
C LEU A 4 -5.70 -9.15 0.35
N PHE A 5 -6.99 -9.40 0.61
CA PHE A 5 -7.87 -10.11 -0.31
C PHE A 5 -9.16 -9.31 -0.48
N PRO A 6 -9.70 -9.18 -1.72
CA PRO A 6 -9.17 -9.66 -3.01
C PRO A 6 -7.87 -8.96 -3.46
N ASP A 7 -7.02 -9.64 -4.25
CA ASP A 7 -5.78 -9.05 -4.77
C ASP A 7 -6.05 -7.84 -5.68
N LEU A 8 -5.21 -6.82 -5.54
CA LEU A 8 -5.28 -5.60 -6.35
C LEU A 8 -3.87 -5.24 -6.86
N PRO A 9 -3.52 -5.66 -8.08
CA PRO A 9 -2.15 -5.58 -8.57
C PRO A 9 -1.69 -4.14 -8.81
N PHE A 10 -0.37 -3.97 -8.71
CA PHE A 10 0.34 -2.75 -9.06
C PHE A 10 0.29 -2.51 -10.58
N GLN A 11 0.00 -1.28 -11.00
CA GLN A 11 -0.04 -0.88 -12.42
C GLN A 11 1.27 -0.22 -12.85
N HIS A 12 1.74 -0.50 -14.07
CA HIS A 12 3.04 0.00 -14.54
C HIS A 12 3.20 1.53 -14.52
N ASP A 13 2.10 2.27 -14.67
CA ASP A 13 2.10 3.74 -14.71
C ASP A 13 1.69 4.38 -13.36
N GLU A 14 1.56 3.59 -12.29
CA GLU A 14 1.17 4.11 -10.98
C GLU A 14 2.37 4.29 -10.04
N THR A 15 2.22 5.18 -9.07
CA THR A 15 3.21 5.32 -7.99
C THR A 15 2.86 4.38 -6.83
N PRO A 16 3.83 3.96 -5.99
CA PRO A 16 3.52 3.20 -4.78
C PRO A 16 2.48 3.87 -3.88
N MET A 17 2.47 5.20 -3.84
CA MET A 17 1.48 5.98 -3.10
C MET A 17 0.08 5.91 -3.73
N SER A 18 -0.01 6.00 -5.06
CA SER A 18 -1.27 5.81 -5.80
C SER A 18 -1.83 4.40 -5.59
N TRP A 19 -0.95 3.39 -5.62
CA TRP A 19 -1.32 2.01 -5.36
C TRP A 19 -1.84 1.80 -3.93
N ALA A 20 -1.13 2.31 -2.92
CA ALA A 20 -1.58 2.26 -1.53
C ALA A 20 -2.92 2.97 -1.31
N ALA A 21 -3.18 4.07 -2.03
CA ALA A 21 -4.46 4.76 -1.96
C ALA A 21 -5.60 3.90 -2.56
N ARG A 22 -5.34 3.21 -3.67
CA ARG A 22 -6.29 2.25 -4.26
C ARG A 22 -6.56 1.08 -3.31
N LEU A 23 -5.52 0.51 -2.71
CA LEU A 23 -5.65 -0.56 -1.72
C LEU A 23 -6.49 -0.11 -0.51
N ALA A 24 -6.23 1.08 0.02
CA ALA A 24 -7.01 1.64 1.13
C ALA A 24 -8.48 1.81 0.75
N ALA A 25 -8.76 2.39 -0.42
CA ALA A 25 -10.12 2.59 -0.91
C ALA A 25 -10.85 1.25 -1.13
N PHE A 26 -10.15 0.25 -1.68
CA PHE A 26 -10.74 -1.05 -2.02
C PHE A 26 -10.99 -1.91 -0.77
N HIS A 27 -10.03 -2.01 0.15
CA HIS A 27 -10.13 -2.92 1.30
C HIS A 27 -10.79 -2.31 2.53
N THR A 28 -10.72 -0.98 2.69
CA THR A 28 -11.22 -0.31 3.90
C THR A 28 -12.30 0.73 3.63
N GLY A 29 -12.57 1.06 2.35
CA GLY A 29 -13.41 2.21 2.00
C GLY A 29 -12.86 3.55 2.50
N GLY A 30 -11.59 3.57 2.92
CA GLY A 30 -11.00 4.63 3.73
C GLY A 30 -9.89 5.40 3.04
N ARG A 31 -9.23 6.26 3.83
CA ARG A 31 -8.09 7.08 3.37
C ARG A 31 -6.78 6.29 3.47
N VAL A 32 -5.81 6.65 2.64
CA VAL A 32 -4.49 6.01 2.57
C VAL A 32 -3.68 6.11 3.87
N LEU A 33 -3.73 7.24 4.59
CA LEU A 33 -2.92 7.44 5.80
C LEU A 33 -3.29 6.47 6.95
N PRO A 34 -4.58 6.34 7.36
CA PRO A 34 -4.98 5.32 8.33
C PRO A 34 -4.61 3.90 7.91
N PHE A 35 -4.74 3.57 6.62
CA PHE A 35 -4.37 2.27 6.08
C PHE A 35 -2.86 1.99 6.22
N LEU A 36 -2.02 2.93 5.80
CA LEU A 36 -0.56 2.81 5.94
C LEU A 36 -0.12 2.71 7.40
N ASN A 37 -0.74 3.51 8.28
CA ASN A 37 -0.47 3.45 9.72
C ASN A 37 -0.83 2.08 10.31
N ALA A 38 -1.97 1.50 9.92
CA ALA A 38 -2.38 0.16 10.37
C ALA A 38 -1.39 -0.93 9.93
N MET A 39 -0.73 -0.74 8.79
CA MET A 39 0.30 -1.64 8.24
C MET A 39 1.72 -1.32 8.72
N SER A 40 1.87 -0.30 9.57
CA SER A 40 3.16 0.23 10.04
C SER A 40 4.10 0.66 8.90
N ILE A 41 3.54 1.24 7.83
CA ILE A 41 4.28 1.80 6.70
C ILE A 41 4.28 3.33 6.84
N PRO A 42 5.45 3.99 7.02
CA PRO A 42 5.51 5.45 7.03
C PRO A 42 5.14 6.02 5.65
N ALA A 43 4.14 6.90 5.60
CA ALA A 43 3.68 7.47 4.33
C ALA A 43 4.76 8.28 3.60
N ALA A 44 5.63 8.98 4.34
CA ALA A 44 6.76 9.70 3.75
C ALA A 44 7.78 8.76 3.08
N ASP A 45 8.00 7.59 3.67
CA ASP A 45 8.93 6.59 3.15
C ASP A 45 8.38 5.97 1.87
N LEU A 46 7.08 5.67 1.84
CA LEU A 46 6.42 5.19 0.63
C LEU A 46 6.37 6.27 -0.47
N ALA A 47 6.09 7.53 -0.10
CA ALA A 47 6.02 8.65 -1.03
C ALA A 47 7.39 8.99 -1.66
N THR A 48 8.48 8.74 -0.94
CA THR A 48 9.85 8.90 -1.44
C THR A 48 10.38 7.65 -2.15
N GLY A 49 9.59 6.57 -2.21
CA GLY A 49 9.96 5.33 -2.88
C GLY A 49 11.05 4.54 -2.15
N LYS A 50 11.12 4.64 -0.82
CA LYS A 50 12.08 3.83 -0.04
C LYS A 50 11.83 2.34 -0.29
N PRO A 51 12.87 1.56 -0.67
CA PRO A 51 12.71 0.14 -0.98
C PRO A 51 12.01 -0.65 0.12
N GLU A 52 12.33 -0.39 1.39
CA GLU A 52 11.79 -1.11 2.53
C GLU A 52 10.27 -0.89 2.69
N ALA A 53 9.80 0.34 2.39
CA ALA A 53 8.37 0.66 2.43
C ALA A 53 7.61 0.00 1.27
N VAL A 54 8.22 -0.06 0.09
CA VAL A 54 7.63 -0.72 -1.09
C VAL A 54 7.59 -2.23 -0.90
N GLU A 55 8.68 -2.84 -0.43
CA GLU A 55 8.73 -4.27 -0.11
C GLU A 55 7.69 -4.64 0.94
N ARG A 56 7.51 -3.81 1.97
CA ARG A 56 6.49 -4.04 2.98
C ARG A 56 5.09 -4.00 2.39
N LEU A 57 4.83 -3.08 1.46
CA LEU A 57 3.56 -3.00 0.74
C LEU A 57 3.32 -4.23 -0.13
N CYS A 58 4.34 -4.75 -0.83
CA CYS A 58 4.23 -5.99 -1.59
C CYS A 58 3.95 -7.22 -0.70
N GLN A 59 4.62 -7.30 0.46
CA GLN A 59 4.41 -8.41 1.40
C GLN A 59 2.98 -8.49 1.95
N ILE A 60 2.29 -7.36 2.07
CA ILE A 60 0.90 -7.32 2.54
C ILE A 60 -0.11 -7.54 1.43
N THR A 61 0.23 -7.32 0.16
CA THR A 61 -0.69 -7.54 -0.97
C THR A 61 -0.61 -8.96 -1.50
N GLY A 62 0.56 -9.61 -1.38
CA GLY A 62 0.82 -10.95 -1.91
C GLY A 62 1.69 -10.90 -3.14
#